data_AF-A0A8C5JN18-F1
#
_entry.id   AF-A0A8C5JN18-F1
#
_cell.length_a   1.000
_cell.length_b   1.000
_cell.length_c   1.000
_cell.angle_alpha   90.00
_cell.angle_beta   90.00
_cell.angle_gamma   90.00
#
_symmetry.space_group_name_H-M   'P 1'
#
loop_
_entity.id
_entity.type
_entity.pdbx_description
1 polymer ?
#
loop_
_entity_poly.entity_id
_entity_poly.type
_entity_poly.pdbx_seq_one_letter_code
_entity_poly.pdbx_strand_id
1 'polypeptide(L)' 'MPGKLKVKIVAGRHLPVMDRASDLTDAFVEVKFGNTTFKTDVYPKSLNPQWNSEWFKFEVSIF' A
#
# COMPACT_ATOMS: atom_id res chain seq x y z
N MET A 1 -17.15 20.13 -8.68
CA MET A 1 -17.81 18.87 -8.25
C MET A 1 -16.84 18.13 -7.34
N PRO A 2 -17.18 17.86 -6.06
CA PRO A 2 -16.34 17.02 -5.22
C PRO A 2 -16.19 15.63 -5.85
N GLY A 3 -14.94 15.18 -5.99
CA GLY A 3 -14.58 13.90 -6.57
C GLY A 3 -14.25 12.87 -5.49
N LYS A 4 -14.25 11.58 -5.84
CA LYS A 4 -13.81 10.51 -4.94
C LYS A 4 -12.70 9.70 -5.61
N LEU A 5 -11.55 9.59 -4.96
CA LEU A 5 -10.48 8.69 -5.36
C LEU A 5 -10.56 7.43 -4.49
N LYS A 6 -10.65 6.26 -5.11
CA LYS A 6 -10.62 4.97 -4.42
C LYS A 6 -9.40 4.19 -4.87
N VAL A 7 -8.61 3.71 -3.92
CA VAL A 7 -7.39 2.95 -4.16
C VAL A 7 -7.49 1.61 -3.45
N LYS A 8 -7.16 0.53 -4.14
CA LYS A 8 -7.02 -0.81 -3.57
C LYS A 8 -5.62 -1.32 -3.86
N ILE A 9 -4.91 -1.74 -2.81
CA ILE A 9 -3.57 -2.30 -2.94
C ILE A 9 -3.72 -3.81 -3.07
N VAL A 10 -3.42 -4.32 -4.27
CA VAL A 10 -3.55 -5.75 -4.57
C VAL A 10 -2.28 -6.49 -4.16
N ALA A 11 -1.14 -6.15 -4.77
CA ALA A 11 0.11 -6.88 -4.57
C ALA A 11 1.36 -6.04 -4.92
N GLY A 12 2.50 -6.47 -4.39
CA GLY A 12 3.84 -6.10 -4.85
C GLY A 12 4.51 -7.29 -5.53
N ARG A 13 5.48 -7.04 -6.42
CA ARG A 13 6.20 -8.11 -7.12
C ARG A 13 7.67 -7.76 -7.25
N HIS A 14 8.53 -8.76 -7.11
CA HIS A 14 9.99 -8.62 -7.20
C HIS A 14 10.54 -7.49 -6.32
N LEU A 15 10.07 -7.41 -5.08
CA LEU A 15 10.64 -6.47 -4.11
C LEU A 15 12.11 -6.83 -3.86
N PRO A 16 12.96 -5.83 -3.56
CA PRO A 16 14.34 -6.10 -3.16
C PRO A 16 14.38 -6.88 -1.85
N VAL A 17 15.44 -7.67 -1.68
CA VAL A 17 15.77 -8.31 -0.40
C VAL A 17 16.24 -7.24 0.57
N MET A 18 15.57 -7.13 1.72
CA MET A 18 15.93 -6.20 2.79
C MET A 18 16.46 -6.93 4.03
N ASP A 19 16.13 -8.21 4.21
CA ASP A 19 16.73 -9.09 5.20
C ASP A 19 17.58 -10.18 4.54
N ARG A 20 18.91 -10.06 4.67
CA ARG A 20 19.86 -11.02 4.09
C ARG A 20 19.87 -12.38 4.78
N ALA A 21 19.33 -12.49 6.01
CA ALA A 21 19.28 -13.78 6.70
C ALA A 21 18.15 -14.67 6.16
N SER A 22 17.05 -14.06 5.71
CA SER A 22 15.91 -14.77 5.14
C SER A 22 15.82 -14.69 3.61
N ASP A 23 16.63 -13.85 2.97
CA ASP A 23 16.52 -13.47 1.55
C ASP A 23 15.13 -12.89 1.19
N LEU A 24 14.45 -12.30 2.17
CA LEU A 24 13.07 -11.80 2.04
C LEU A 24 12.96 -10.36 2.56
N THR A 25 11.73 -9.85 2.55
CA THR A 25 11.39 -8.50 3.00
C THR A 25 10.05 -8.49 3.71
N ASP A 26 9.97 -7.74 4.80
CA ASP A 26 8.71 -7.35 5.42
C ASP A 26 8.26 -6.02 4.78
N ALA A 27 7.09 -6.01 4.15
CA ALA A 27 6.65 -4.88 3.33
C ALA A 27 5.28 -4.35 3.75
N PHE A 28 5.06 -3.04 3.63
CA PHE A 28 3.73 -2.42 3.66
C PHE A 28 3.67 -1.30 2.62
N VAL A 29 2.47 -0.85 2.26
CA VAL A 29 2.27 0.26 1.34
C VAL A 29 1.63 1.44 2.07
N GLU A 30 2.21 2.62 1.91
CA GLU A 30 1.60 3.90 2.30
C GLU A 30 0.98 4.56 1.07
N VAL A 31 -0.30 4.95 1.16
CA VAL A 31 -1.02 5.68 0.12
C VAL A 31 -1.37 7.06 0.66
N LYS A 32 -0.85 8.10 0.02
CA LYS A 32 -1.07 9.49 0.43
C LYS A 32 -1.74 10.30 -0.68
N PHE A 33 -2.78 11.04 -0.32
CA PHE A 33 -3.43 12.01 -1.21
C PHE A 33 -3.80 13.26 -0.40
N GLY A 34 -3.19 14.39 -0.75
CA GLY A 34 -3.28 15.61 0.05
C GLY A 34 -2.76 15.38 1.48
N ASN A 35 -3.62 15.66 2.46
CA ASN A 35 -3.31 15.51 3.89
C ASN A 35 -3.74 14.16 4.47
N THR A 36 -4.35 13.29 3.66
CA THR A 36 -4.81 11.97 4.10
C THR A 36 -3.80 10.92 3.72
N THR A 37 -3.46 10.06 4.69
CA THR A 37 -2.58 8.90 4.50
C THR A 37 -3.27 7.65 5.00
N PHE A 38 -3.21 6.58 4.21
CA PHE A 38 -3.58 5.23 4.61
C PHE A 38 -2.38 4.29 4.50
N LYS A 39 -2.42 3.19 5.27
CA LYS A 39 -1.40 2.14 5.24
C LYS A 39 -2.07 0.78 5.16
N THR A 40 -1.42 -0.16 4.48
CA THR A 40 -1.72 -1.58 4.65
C THR A 40 -1.07 -2.11 5.92
N ASP A 41 -1.49 -3.29 6.35
CA ASP A 41 -0.70 -4.08 7.30
C ASP A 41 0.65 -4.47 6.68
N VAL A 42 1.59 -4.83 7.54
CA VAL A 42 2.89 -5.39 7.13
C VAL A 42 2.66 -6.83 6.67
N TYR A 43 3.08 -7.13 5.44
CA TYR A 43 3.18 -8.48 4.91
C TYR A 43 4.59 -8.99 5.20
N PRO A 44 4.76 -10.00 6.06
CA PRO A 44 6.08 -10.46 6.44
C PRO A 44 6.70 -11.36 5.36
N LYS A 45 8.02 -11.30 5.26
CA LYS A 45 8.88 -12.29 4.59
C LYS A 45 8.40 -12.69 3.19
N SER A 46 8.21 -11.71 2.31
CA SER A 46 7.87 -11.98 0.91
C SER A 46 8.41 -10.92 -0.02
N LEU A 47 8.98 -11.37 -1.15
CA LEU A 47 9.31 -10.49 -2.28
C LEU A 47 8.10 -10.25 -3.21
N ASN A 48 7.00 -10.98 -3.00
CA ASN A 48 5.77 -10.90 -3.79
C ASN A 48 4.52 -10.85 -2.89
N PRO A 49 4.42 -9.87 -1.99
CA PRO A 49 3.31 -9.78 -1.04
C PRO A 49 1.97 -9.53 -1.75
N GLN A 50 0.90 -10.10 -1.21
CA GLN A 50 -0.48 -9.85 -1.65
C GLN A 50 -1.31 -9.34 -0.49
N TRP A 51 -1.64 -8.05 -0.50
CA TRP A 51 -2.46 -7.43 0.54
C TRP A 51 -3.95 -7.59 0.27
N ASN A 52 -4.35 -7.53 -1.00
CA ASN A 52 -5.76 -7.53 -1.40
C ASN A 52 -6.62 -6.60 -0.52
N SER A 53 -6.12 -5.40 -0.25
CA SER A 53 -6.65 -4.50 0.78
C SER A 53 -8.12 -4.16 0.58
N GLU A 54 -8.75 -3.65 1.64
CA GLU A 54 -9.98 -2.87 1.49
C GLU A 54 -9.72 -1.59 0.68
N TRP A 55 -10.81 -0.97 0.21
CA TRP A 55 -10.72 0.29 -0.53
C TRP A 55 -10.36 1.45 0.40
N PHE A 56 -9.20 2.05 0.17
CA PHE A 56 -8.86 3.37 0.69
C PHE A 56 -9.64 4.43 -0.08
N LYS A 57 -10.34 5.31 0.64
CA LYS A 57 -11.25 6.30 0.05
C LYS A 57 -10.77 7.70 0.42
N PHE A 58 -10.50 8.51 -0.60
CA PHE A 58 -10.14 9.91 -0.45
C PHE A 58 -11.29 10.77 -1.01
N GLU A 59 -11.78 11.69 -0.18
CA GLU A 59 -12.72 12.72 -0.59
C GLU A 59 -11.90 13.88 -1.19
N VAL A 60 -12.21 14.28 -2.42
CA VAL A 60 -11.52 15.34 -3.15
C VAL A 60 -12.43 16.54 -3.23
N SER A 61 -12.14 17.56 -2.43
CA SER A 61 -12.81 18.85 -2.51
C SER A 61 -12.02 19.74 -3.47
N ILE A 62 -12.65 20.19 -4.55
CA ILE A 62 -12.14 21.29 -5.37
C ILE A 62 -12.71 22.54 -4.71
N PHE A 63 -11.87 23.32 -4.01
CA PHE A 63 -12.26 24.67 -3.60
C PHE A 63 -12.50 25.52 -4.85
#